data_AF-A0AAX2K803-F1
#
_entry.id   AF-A0AAX2K803-F1
#
_cell.length_a   1.000
_cell.length_b   1.000
_cell.length_c   1.000
_cell.angle_alpha   90.00
_cell.angle_beta   90.00
_cell.angle_gamma   90.00
#
_symmetry.space_group_name_H-M   'P 1'
#
loop_
_entity.id
_entity.type
_entity.pdbx_description
1 polymer ?
#
loop_
_entity_poly.entity_id
_entity_poly.type
_entity_poly.pdbx_seq_one_letter_code
_entity_poly.pdbx_strand_id
1 'polypeptide(L)'
;MVGPWQVPVANCAVTTASLDSYYGEAMAIGERAPVALLDFAASARLAVGEALTNIAATQIGDIKRIKLSANWMAAAGHPGEDAGLYEAVKAVGEELCPALGLTIPVGKDSMSMKTRWQEGNEEREMTSPLSLVISAFARVEDVRHTITPQLSTEDNALLLIDLGKGNNALGATALAQVYRQLGDKPADVRDVAQLKGFYDAIQALVAQRKLLAYHDRSDGGLLVTLAEMAFAGHCGINADIASLGDDRLAALFNEELGAVIQVRAADREAVESVLAQHGLADCVHYVGQAVSGDRFVITANGQTVFSESRTTLRVWWAETTWQMQRLRDNPECADQEHQAKSNDADPGLNVKLSFDINEDVAAPYIATGARPKVAVLREQGVNSHVEMAAAFHRAGFDAIDVHMSDLLTGRTGLEDFHALVACGGFSYGDVLGAGEGWAKSILFNDRVRDEFATFFHRPANAGAGGM
;
A
#
# COMPACT_ATOMS: atom_id res chain seq x y z
N MET A 1 5.55 -0.88 -2.60
CA MET A 1 6.14 -1.69 -3.70
C MET A 1 5.99 -3.15 -3.36
N VAL A 2 5.69 -3.99 -4.35
CA VAL A 2 5.40 -5.41 -4.19
C VAL A 2 6.31 -6.24 -5.09
N GLY A 3 6.82 -7.35 -4.54
CA GLY A 3 7.50 -8.41 -5.28
C GLY A 3 8.86 -8.05 -5.89
N PRO A 4 9.51 -9.01 -6.58
CA PRO A 4 10.84 -8.81 -7.16
C PRO A 4 10.94 -7.66 -8.15
N TRP A 5 9.86 -7.32 -8.86
CA TRP A 5 9.80 -6.22 -9.83
C TRP A 5 9.35 -4.89 -9.21
N GLN A 6 9.15 -4.85 -7.88
CA GLN A 6 8.83 -3.64 -7.13
C GLN A 6 7.66 -2.85 -7.73
N VAL A 7 6.51 -3.50 -7.95
CA VAL A 7 5.33 -2.86 -8.56
C VAL A 7 4.52 -2.11 -7.48
N PRO A 8 4.08 -0.85 -7.69
CA PRO A 8 3.43 -0.04 -6.65
C PRO A 8 1.92 -0.34 -6.47
N VAL A 9 1.57 -1.62 -6.28
CA VAL A 9 0.15 -2.07 -6.20
C VAL A 9 -0.22 -2.69 -4.85
N ALA A 10 0.49 -2.35 -3.77
CA ALA A 10 0.09 -2.82 -2.44
C ALA A 10 -1.22 -2.12 -2.03
N ASN A 11 -2.25 -2.90 -1.72
CA ASN A 11 -3.57 -2.39 -1.31
C ASN A 11 -3.53 -1.59 0.00
N CYS A 12 -2.64 -1.97 0.91
CA CYS A 12 -2.48 -1.31 2.20
C CYS A 12 -1.00 -1.27 2.63
N ALA A 13 -0.71 -0.36 3.56
CA ALA A 13 0.57 -0.31 4.25
C ALA A 13 0.51 -1.10 5.56
N VAL A 14 1.64 -1.69 5.95
CA VAL A 14 1.80 -2.39 7.24
C VAL A 14 3.15 -1.98 7.86
N THR A 15 3.12 -1.63 9.14
CA THR A 15 4.30 -1.34 9.97
C THR A 15 4.38 -2.31 11.13
N THR A 16 5.59 -2.63 11.61
CA THR A 16 5.78 -3.34 12.87
C THR A 16 5.62 -2.37 14.05
N ALA A 17 4.98 -2.82 15.12
CA ALA A 17 4.73 -2.01 16.31
C ALA A 17 6.03 -1.65 17.06
N SER A 18 7.06 -2.49 16.92
CA SER A 18 8.39 -2.29 17.47
C SER A 18 9.43 -3.03 16.61
N LEU A 19 10.71 -2.75 16.84
CA LEU A 19 11.83 -3.36 16.12
C LEU A 19 12.10 -4.83 16.53
N ASP A 20 11.33 -5.38 17.47
CA ASP A 20 11.47 -6.71 18.04
C ASP A 20 10.14 -7.50 18.08
N SER A 21 9.11 -7.03 17.37
CA SER A 21 7.79 -7.64 17.37
C SER A 21 7.29 -7.92 15.95
N TYR A 22 6.43 -8.93 15.81
CA TYR A 22 5.65 -9.16 14.61
C TYR A 22 4.23 -8.59 14.70
N TYR A 23 3.85 -8.01 15.84
CA TYR A 23 2.68 -7.13 15.89
C TYR A 23 2.92 -5.85 15.07
N GLY A 24 1.83 -5.20 14.69
CA GLY A 24 1.95 -4.02 13.84
C GLY A 24 0.70 -3.17 13.74
N GLU A 25 0.73 -2.29 12.74
CA GLU A 25 -0.34 -1.39 12.35
C GLU A 25 -0.55 -1.48 10.84
N ALA A 26 -1.80 -1.39 10.39
CA ALA A 26 -2.16 -1.35 8.99
C ALA A 26 -2.91 -0.07 8.64
N MET A 27 -2.69 0.44 7.43
CA MET A 27 -3.31 1.64 6.89
C MET A 27 -3.81 1.38 5.46
N ALA A 28 -5.08 1.70 5.20
CA ALA A 28 -5.69 1.61 3.87
C ALA A 28 -6.55 2.84 3.59
N ILE A 29 -6.82 3.12 2.32
CA ILE A 29 -7.67 4.21 1.87
C ILE A 29 -8.81 3.65 1.02
N GLY A 30 -9.98 4.28 1.09
CA GLY A 30 -11.05 4.08 0.13
C GLY A 30 -11.71 5.42 -0.18
N GLU A 31 -12.00 5.64 -1.45
CA GLU A 31 -12.60 6.87 -1.95
C GLU A 31 -13.27 6.60 -3.30
N ARG A 32 -14.40 7.27 -3.57
CA ARG A 32 -15.10 7.10 -4.84
C ARG A 32 -15.85 8.36 -5.25
N ALA A 33 -15.16 9.50 -5.24
CA ALA A 33 -15.78 10.81 -5.46
C ALA A 33 -16.65 10.90 -6.73
N PRO A 34 -16.28 10.34 -7.91
CA PRO A 34 -17.11 10.42 -9.11
C PRO A 34 -18.52 9.85 -8.92
N VAL A 35 -18.69 8.83 -8.07
CA VAL A 35 -20.00 8.21 -7.80
C VAL A 35 -20.97 9.21 -7.18
N ALA A 36 -20.49 10.21 -6.42
CA ALA A 36 -21.33 11.22 -5.80
C ALA A 36 -22.06 12.11 -6.82
N LEU A 37 -21.60 12.16 -8.07
CA LEU A 37 -22.31 12.85 -9.17
C LEU A 37 -23.60 12.12 -9.58
N LEU A 38 -23.77 10.85 -9.19
CA LEU A 38 -24.97 10.04 -9.42
C LEU A 38 -25.69 9.72 -8.11
N ASP A 39 -24.96 9.33 -7.07
CA ASP A 39 -25.51 8.93 -5.77
C ASP A 39 -24.52 9.24 -4.63
N PHE A 40 -24.87 10.25 -3.83
CA PHE A 40 -24.09 10.71 -2.69
C PHE A 40 -23.88 9.62 -1.64
N ALA A 41 -24.93 8.86 -1.31
CA ALA A 41 -24.88 7.86 -0.27
C ALA A 41 -24.07 6.63 -0.71
N ALA A 42 -24.20 6.22 -1.97
CA ALA A 42 -23.41 5.14 -2.55
C ALA A 42 -21.91 5.48 -2.55
N SER A 43 -21.54 6.71 -2.94
CA SER A 43 -20.12 7.13 -2.92
C SER A 43 -19.49 6.99 -1.53
N ALA A 44 -20.23 7.34 -0.49
CA ALA A 44 -19.75 7.27 0.88
C ALA A 44 -19.67 5.82 1.39
N ARG A 45 -20.66 4.98 1.04
CA ARG A 45 -20.65 3.55 1.37
C ARG A 45 -19.52 2.81 0.65
N LEU A 46 -19.27 3.12 -0.62
CA LEU A 46 -18.15 2.57 -1.39
C LEU A 46 -16.80 2.99 -0.80
N ALA A 47 -16.62 4.25 -0.38
CA ALA A 47 -15.38 4.68 0.27
C ALA A 47 -15.08 3.86 1.55
N VAL A 48 -16.09 3.56 2.37
CA VAL A 48 -15.94 2.67 3.53
C VAL A 48 -15.65 1.23 3.11
N GLY A 49 -16.39 0.73 2.12
CA GLY A 49 -16.24 -0.64 1.61
C GLY A 49 -14.87 -0.89 0.98
N GLU A 50 -14.35 0.04 0.19
CA GLU A 50 -13.04 -0.04 -0.44
C GLU A 50 -11.91 0.02 0.59
N ALA A 51 -12.00 0.91 1.59
CA ALA A 51 -11.01 0.94 2.65
C ALA A 51 -10.95 -0.42 3.39
N LEU A 52 -12.09 -1.12 3.49
CA LEU A 52 -12.18 -2.47 4.04
C LEU A 52 -11.61 -3.53 3.09
N THR A 53 -11.90 -3.48 1.79
CA THR A 53 -11.33 -4.44 0.81
C THR A 53 -9.82 -4.26 0.67
N ASN A 54 -9.31 -3.02 0.67
CA ASN A 54 -7.88 -2.76 0.61
C ASN A 54 -7.12 -3.35 1.81
N ILE A 55 -7.69 -3.29 3.02
CA ILE A 55 -7.03 -3.75 4.26
C ILE A 55 -7.29 -5.25 4.57
N ALA A 56 -8.25 -5.88 3.90
CA ALA A 56 -8.79 -7.18 4.29
C ALA A 56 -7.74 -8.30 4.36
N ALA A 57 -6.72 -8.27 3.49
CA ALA A 57 -5.70 -9.33 3.40
C ALA A 57 -4.51 -9.15 4.36
N THR A 58 -4.71 -8.38 5.42
CA THR A 58 -3.79 -8.24 6.57
C THR A 58 -4.37 -8.96 7.79
N GLN A 59 -3.55 -9.64 8.59
CA GLN A 59 -4.05 -10.40 9.75
C GLN A 59 -4.40 -9.47 10.92
N ILE A 60 -5.68 -9.12 11.05
CA ILE A 60 -6.21 -8.17 12.04
C ILE A 60 -7.12 -8.90 13.05
N GLY A 61 -7.96 -9.82 12.60
CA GLY A 61 -8.97 -10.51 13.40
C GLY A 61 -10.32 -9.77 13.42
N ASP A 62 -10.73 -9.29 14.59
CA ASP A 62 -12.04 -8.64 14.78
C ASP A 62 -12.13 -7.32 13.98
N ILE A 63 -13.15 -7.19 13.14
CA ILE A 63 -13.42 -5.98 12.33
C ILE A 63 -13.49 -4.71 13.17
N LYS A 64 -13.91 -4.82 14.44
CA LYS A 64 -13.98 -3.68 15.37
C LYS A 64 -12.61 -3.10 15.72
N ARG A 65 -11.51 -3.79 15.41
CA ARG A 65 -10.15 -3.25 15.50
C ARG A 65 -9.86 -2.20 14.45
N ILE A 66 -10.59 -2.20 13.34
CA ILE A 66 -10.48 -1.19 12.30
C ILE A 66 -11.16 0.09 12.78
N LYS A 67 -10.44 1.21 12.67
CA LYS A 67 -10.87 2.57 13.02
C LYS A 67 -10.70 3.46 11.79
N LEU A 68 -11.67 4.32 11.55
CA LEU A 68 -11.72 5.13 10.35
C LEU A 68 -11.45 6.61 10.65
N SER A 69 -10.74 7.28 9.76
CA SER A 69 -10.84 8.73 9.58
C SER A 69 -11.81 9.01 8.45
N ALA A 70 -12.77 9.92 8.66
CA ALA A 70 -13.64 10.42 7.60
C ALA A 70 -13.29 11.88 7.27
N ASN A 71 -12.76 12.12 6.06
CA ASN A 71 -12.44 13.45 5.58
C ASN A 71 -13.44 13.87 4.49
N TRP A 72 -14.20 14.92 4.76
CA TRP A 72 -15.32 15.37 3.94
C TRP A 72 -14.94 16.60 3.12
N MET A 73 -14.95 16.48 1.81
CA MET A 73 -14.71 17.59 0.89
C MET A 73 -16.00 17.85 0.10
N ALA A 74 -16.54 19.07 0.16
CA ALA A 74 -17.77 19.43 -0.54
C ALA A 74 -17.75 20.89 -1.00
N ALA A 75 -18.58 21.22 -1.99
CA ALA A 75 -18.83 22.59 -2.41
C ALA A 75 -20.11 23.12 -1.76
N ALA A 76 -20.05 23.40 -0.45
CA ALA A 76 -21.25 23.80 0.31
C ALA A 76 -21.97 25.01 -0.31
N GLY A 77 -23.30 24.93 -0.32
CA GLY A 77 -24.20 25.87 -0.98
C GLY A 77 -24.30 25.72 -2.51
N HIS A 78 -23.56 24.80 -3.14
CA HIS A 78 -23.86 24.40 -4.52
C HIS A 78 -25.15 23.56 -4.55
N PRO A 79 -26.05 23.75 -5.54
CA PRO A 79 -27.32 23.04 -5.58
C PRO A 79 -27.14 21.52 -5.46
N GLY A 80 -27.85 20.90 -4.50
CA GLY A 80 -27.80 19.47 -4.22
C GLY A 80 -26.75 19.04 -3.18
N GLU A 81 -25.58 19.67 -3.15
CA GLU A 81 -24.42 19.22 -2.35
C GLU A 81 -24.69 19.19 -0.84
N ASP A 82 -25.42 20.17 -0.29
CA ASP A 82 -25.68 20.22 1.16
C ASP A 82 -26.57 19.06 1.64
N ALA A 83 -27.61 18.74 0.86
CA ALA A 83 -28.50 17.61 1.16
C ALA A 83 -27.78 16.28 0.92
N GLY A 84 -27.02 16.18 -0.19
CA GLY A 84 -26.20 15.03 -0.51
C GLY A 84 -25.15 14.73 0.56
N LEU A 85 -24.47 15.76 1.08
CA LEU A 85 -23.54 15.63 2.21
C LEU A 85 -24.24 15.05 3.44
N TYR A 86 -25.42 15.54 3.79
CA TYR A 86 -26.18 15.02 4.93
C TYR A 86 -26.56 13.54 4.73
N GLU A 87 -27.05 13.19 3.53
CA GLU A 87 -27.40 11.80 3.17
C GLU A 87 -26.18 10.87 3.24
N ALA A 88 -25.03 11.31 2.72
CA ALA A 88 -23.78 10.57 2.77
C ALA A 88 -23.26 10.36 4.19
N VAL A 89 -23.26 11.41 5.02
CA VAL A 89 -22.88 11.33 6.45
C VAL A 89 -23.79 10.37 7.19
N LYS A 90 -25.11 10.44 6.96
CA LYS A 90 -26.07 9.53 7.57
C LYS A 90 -25.84 8.08 7.14
N ALA A 91 -25.64 7.84 5.84
CA ALA A 91 -25.43 6.52 5.26
C ALA A 91 -24.24 5.77 5.88
N VAL A 92 -23.19 6.48 6.29
CA VAL A 92 -22.04 5.86 6.95
C VAL A 92 -22.11 5.94 8.48
N GLY A 93 -22.54 7.07 9.04
CA GLY A 93 -22.50 7.35 10.48
C GLY A 93 -23.63 6.71 11.28
N GLU A 94 -24.83 6.62 10.71
CA GLU A 94 -26.02 6.08 11.37
C GLU A 94 -26.38 4.67 10.88
N GLU A 95 -25.88 4.26 9.70
CA GLU A 95 -26.29 3.02 9.03
C GLU A 95 -25.11 2.04 8.84
N LEU A 96 -24.26 2.25 7.84
CA LEU A 96 -23.25 1.26 7.43
C LEU A 96 -22.20 0.97 8.51
N CYS A 97 -21.53 1.99 9.07
CA CYS A 97 -20.46 1.77 10.03
C CYS A 97 -20.98 1.15 11.35
N PRO A 98 -22.12 1.61 11.93
CA PRO A 98 -22.73 0.92 13.06
C PRO A 98 -23.08 -0.55 12.77
N ALA A 99 -23.63 -0.85 11.59
CA ALA A 99 -23.98 -2.21 11.19
C ALA A 99 -22.75 -3.12 11.03
N LEU A 100 -21.63 -2.60 10.52
CA LEU A 100 -20.36 -3.32 10.41
C LEU A 100 -19.57 -3.39 11.75
N GLY A 101 -19.87 -2.50 12.70
CA GLY A 101 -19.09 -2.33 13.92
C GLY A 101 -17.82 -1.50 13.74
N LEU A 102 -17.76 -0.66 12.70
CA LEU A 102 -16.64 0.24 12.42
C LEU A 102 -16.85 1.57 13.14
N THR A 103 -15.80 2.07 13.78
CA THR A 103 -15.84 3.37 14.46
C THR A 103 -15.16 4.42 13.60
N ILE A 104 -15.75 5.62 13.51
CA ILE A 104 -15.11 6.82 12.95
C ILE A 104 -14.72 7.75 14.13
N PRO A 105 -13.60 7.51 14.83
CA PRO A 105 -13.20 8.33 15.99
C PRO A 105 -12.56 9.68 15.62
N VAL A 106 -12.22 9.90 14.36
CA VAL A 106 -11.54 11.11 13.88
C VAL A 106 -12.05 11.49 12.50
N GLY A 107 -11.97 12.77 12.17
CA GLY A 107 -12.34 13.27 10.85
C GLY A 107 -12.05 14.76 10.72
N LYS A 108 -12.27 15.27 9.51
CA LYS A 108 -12.15 16.69 9.17
C LYS A 108 -13.07 17.03 8.00
N ASP A 109 -13.32 18.32 7.80
CA ASP A 109 -14.10 18.83 6.69
C ASP A 109 -13.39 19.98 5.94
N SER A 110 -13.68 20.10 4.65
CA SER A 110 -13.32 21.21 3.77
C SER A 110 -14.48 21.53 2.83
N MET A 111 -15.18 22.64 3.11
CA MET A 111 -16.53 22.90 2.61
C MET A 111 -16.63 23.93 1.46
N SER A 112 -15.50 24.27 0.83
CA SER A 112 -15.44 25.28 -0.25
C SER A 112 -14.81 24.75 -1.55
N MET A 113 -15.10 23.49 -1.91
CA MET A 113 -14.45 22.78 -3.02
C MET A 113 -14.97 23.17 -4.42
N LYS A 114 -14.98 24.47 -4.71
CA LYS A 114 -15.32 25.05 -6.01
C LYS A 114 -14.36 26.18 -6.38
N THR A 115 -14.18 26.41 -7.67
CA THR A 115 -13.38 27.52 -8.20
C THR A 115 -14.17 28.25 -9.28
N ARG A 116 -14.14 29.58 -9.24
CA ARG A 116 -14.78 30.45 -10.26
C ARG A 116 -13.75 31.37 -10.90
N TRP A 117 -13.89 31.58 -12.20
CA TRP A 117 -13.04 32.50 -12.96
C TRP A 117 -13.79 33.06 -14.17
N GLN A 118 -13.20 34.06 -14.83
CA GLN A 118 -13.69 34.60 -16.09
C GLN A 118 -12.92 33.96 -17.25
N GLU A 119 -13.64 33.40 -18.21
CA GLU A 119 -13.10 32.87 -19.47
C GLU A 119 -13.60 33.78 -20.61
N GLY A 120 -12.79 34.77 -20.98
CA GLY A 120 -13.23 35.83 -21.87
C GLY A 120 -14.33 36.68 -21.23
N ASN A 121 -15.54 36.62 -21.79
CA ASN A 121 -16.72 37.33 -21.28
C ASN A 121 -17.69 36.40 -20.51
N GLU A 122 -17.34 35.14 -20.33
CA GLU A 122 -18.17 34.14 -19.65
C GLU A 122 -17.64 33.86 -18.24
N GLU A 123 -18.54 33.82 -17.25
CA GLU A 123 -18.21 33.27 -15.94
C GLU A 123 -18.18 31.74 -16.02
N ARG A 124 -17.10 31.13 -15.54
CA ARG A 124 -16.96 29.68 -15.41
C ARG A 124 -16.83 29.28 -13.96
N GLU A 125 -17.37 28.09 -13.66
CA GLU A 125 -17.28 27.45 -12.36
C GLU A 125 -16.87 25.99 -12.56
N MET A 126 -15.90 25.53 -11.77
CA MET A 126 -15.55 24.12 -11.62
C MET A 126 -15.85 23.71 -10.19
N THR A 127 -16.77 22.75 -10.04
CA THR A 127 -17.26 22.27 -8.75
C THR A 127 -16.82 20.83 -8.56
N SER A 128 -16.18 20.54 -7.42
CA SER A 128 -15.83 19.15 -7.08
C SER A 128 -17.10 18.38 -6.72
N PRO A 129 -17.19 17.07 -7.00
CA PRO A 129 -18.18 16.22 -6.36
C PRO A 129 -18.01 16.23 -4.83
N LEU A 130 -19.05 15.86 -4.09
CA LEU A 130 -18.86 15.40 -2.71
C LEU A 130 -17.81 14.29 -2.71
N SER A 131 -16.72 14.52 -1.98
CA SER A 131 -15.55 13.66 -1.98
C SER A 131 -15.29 13.22 -0.54
N LEU A 132 -15.77 12.03 -0.18
CA LEU A 132 -15.41 11.37 1.07
C LEU A 132 -14.14 10.55 0.86
N VAL A 133 -13.12 10.82 1.67
CA VAL A 133 -11.93 9.96 1.78
C VAL A 133 -11.97 9.27 3.14
N ILE A 134 -12.02 7.93 3.11
CA ILE A 134 -11.89 7.08 4.29
C ILE A 134 -10.45 6.61 4.39
N SER A 135 -9.85 6.79 5.56
CA SER A 135 -8.60 6.11 5.92
C SER A 135 -8.88 5.11 7.03
N ALA A 136 -8.60 3.83 6.79
CA ALA A 136 -8.75 2.75 7.75
C ALA A 136 -7.43 2.46 8.45
N PHE A 137 -7.49 2.29 9.78
CA PHE A 137 -6.35 2.00 10.65
C PHE A 137 -6.67 0.78 11.51
N ALA A 138 -5.73 -0.17 11.65
CA ALA A 138 -5.94 -1.35 12.49
C ALA A 138 -4.66 -1.81 13.18
N ARG A 139 -4.80 -2.37 14.38
CA ARG A 139 -3.76 -3.22 14.98
C ARG A 139 -3.67 -4.52 14.18
N VAL A 140 -2.45 -4.90 13.81
CA VAL A 140 -2.11 -6.15 13.13
C VAL A 140 -1.62 -7.18 14.14
N GLU A 141 -2.11 -8.41 14.01
CA GLU A 141 -1.74 -9.56 14.85
C GLU A 141 -0.41 -10.18 14.41
N ASP A 142 -0.17 -10.29 13.10
CA ASP A 142 1.12 -10.74 12.57
C ASP A 142 1.40 -10.13 11.18
N VAL A 143 2.40 -9.24 11.10
CA VAL A 143 2.74 -8.54 9.86
C VAL A 143 3.26 -9.48 8.77
N ARG A 144 3.82 -10.63 9.15
CA ARG A 144 4.42 -11.61 8.23
C ARG A 144 3.37 -12.33 7.39
N HIS A 145 2.11 -12.22 7.80
CA HIS A 145 1.00 -12.92 7.17
C HIS A 145 0.23 -12.11 6.14
N THR A 146 0.59 -10.83 5.97
CA THR A 146 0.05 -9.94 4.94
C THR A 146 0.21 -10.54 3.53
N ILE A 147 -0.85 -10.46 2.74
CA ILE A 147 -0.90 -10.97 1.36
C ILE A 147 -0.90 -9.78 0.39
N THR A 148 -0.23 -9.93 -0.75
CA THR A 148 -0.11 -8.89 -1.78
C THR A 148 -0.72 -9.35 -3.11
N PRO A 149 -0.81 -8.49 -4.13
CA PRO A 149 -1.24 -8.90 -5.47
C PRO A 149 -0.24 -9.78 -6.23
N GLN A 150 0.93 -10.08 -5.68
CA GLN A 150 1.94 -10.88 -6.37
C GLN A 150 1.47 -12.32 -6.59
N LEU A 151 1.06 -12.63 -7.83
CA LEU A 151 0.67 -13.99 -8.20
C LEU A 151 1.84 -14.98 -8.11
N SER A 152 1.53 -16.19 -7.65
CA SER A 152 2.37 -17.38 -7.83
C SER A 152 1.99 -18.10 -9.13
N THR A 153 2.95 -18.79 -9.76
CA THR A 153 2.70 -19.65 -10.93
C THR A 153 2.73 -21.14 -10.59
N GLU A 154 2.75 -21.50 -9.30
CA GLU A 154 2.43 -22.87 -8.85
C GLU A 154 0.99 -23.24 -9.22
N ASP A 155 0.61 -24.52 -9.16
CA ASP A 155 -0.77 -24.96 -9.46
C ASP A 155 -1.77 -24.19 -8.58
N ASN A 156 -2.57 -23.33 -9.21
CA ASN A 156 -3.36 -22.31 -8.53
C ASN A 156 -4.77 -22.18 -9.10
N ALA A 157 -5.63 -21.50 -8.34
CA ALA A 157 -6.95 -21.06 -8.76
C ALA A 157 -7.15 -19.58 -8.40
N LEU A 158 -7.69 -18.82 -9.35
CA LEU A 158 -8.15 -17.46 -9.17
C LEU A 158 -9.66 -17.48 -8.92
N LEU A 159 -10.09 -16.95 -7.78
CA LEU A 159 -11.48 -16.82 -7.40
C LEU A 159 -11.83 -15.34 -7.28
N LEU A 160 -12.81 -14.88 -8.04
CA LEU A 160 -13.46 -13.59 -7.84
C LEU A 160 -14.49 -13.72 -6.73
N ILE A 161 -14.49 -12.78 -5.79
CA ILE A 161 -15.57 -12.56 -4.84
C ILE A 161 -16.29 -11.28 -5.27
N ASP A 162 -17.40 -11.43 -6.00
CA ASP A 162 -18.22 -10.35 -6.53
C ASP A 162 -19.28 -9.89 -5.51
N LEU A 163 -18.93 -8.89 -4.70
CA LEU A 163 -19.90 -8.27 -3.78
C LEU A 163 -20.90 -7.36 -4.51
N GLY A 164 -20.72 -7.15 -5.82
CA GLY A 164 -21.68 -6.53 -6.72
C GLY A 164 -22.88 -7.42 -7.03
N LYS A 165 -22.83 -8.72 -6.74
CA LYS A 165 -23.92 -9.69 -6.94
C LYS A 165 -24.45 -9.67 -8.38
N GLY A 166 -23.56 -9.53 -9.36
CA GLY A 166 -23.89 -9.45 -10.78
C GLY A 166 -24.61 -8.16 -11.23
N ASN A 167 -24.70 -7.12 -10.39
CA ASN A 167 -25.27 -5.82 -10.81
C ASN A 167 -24.45 -5.19 -11.94
N ASN A 168 -23.13 -5.38 -11.91
CA ASN A 168 -22.19 -4.93 -12.94
C ASN A 168 -22.40 -3.45 -13.36
N ALA A 169 -22.58 -2.57 -12.37
CA ALA A 169 -22.87 -1.16 -12.62
C ALA A 169 -21.71 -0.41 -13.30
N LEU A 170 -22.03 0.40 -14.33
CA LEU A 170 -21.04 1.15 -15.13
C LEU A 170 -21.15 2.68 -14.97
N GLY A 171 -22.05 3.18 -14.12
CA GLY A 171 -22.12 4.60 -13.80
C GLY A 171 -20.94 5.05 -12.95
N ALA A 172 -20.39 6.21 -13.30
CA ALA A 172 -19.28 6.89 -12.62
C ALA A 172 -17.99 6.06 -12.47
N THR A 173 -17.76 5.11 -13.37
CA THR A 173 -16.54 4.30 -13.42
C THR A 173 -15.42 4.98 -14.22
N ALA A 174 -14.20 4.50 -14.06
CA ALA A 174 -13.07 4.85 -14.92
C ALA A 174 -13.40 4.62 -16.41
N LEU A 175 -14.13 3.54 -16.74
CA LEU A 175 -14.59 3.29 -18.10
C LEU A 175 -15.48 4.42 -18.61
N ALA A 176 -16.51 4.82 -17.86
CA ALA A 176 -17.38 5.92 -18.27
C ALA A 176 -16.59 7.22 -18.44
N GLN A 177 -15.68 7.50 -17.50
CA GLN A 177 -14.86 8.71 -17.48
C GLN A 177 -13.96 8.84 -18.71
N VAL A 178 -13.24 7.80 -19.12
CA VAL A 178 -12.34 7.85 -20.29
C VAL A 178 -13.11 7.99 -21.61
N TYR A 179 -14.39 7.63 -21.62
CA TYR A 179 -15.32 7.89 -22.72
C TYR A 179 -16.16 9.17 -22.53
N ARG A 180 -15.74 10.05 -21.60
CA ARG A 180 -16.35 11.37 -21.32
C ARG A 180 -17.84 11.28 -20.99
N GLN A 181 -18.24 10.21 -20.30
CA GLN A 181 -19.59 9.95 -19.87
C GLN A 181 -19.66 9.79 -18.35
N LEU A 182 -20.85 10.00 -17.80
CA LEU A 182 -21.13 9.68 -16.40
C LEU A 182 -21.83 8.32 -16.25
N GLY A 183 -22.59 7.87 -17.25
CA GLY A 183 -23.37 6.62 -17.19
C GLY A 183 -24.72 6.80 -16.49
N ASP A 184 -25.26 5.72 -15.94
CA ASP A 184 -26.63 5.67 -15.37
C ASP A 184 -26.62 5.37 -13.87
N LYS A 185 -26.29 4.14 -13.48
CA LYS A 185 -26.26 3.70 -12.08
C LYS A 185 -24.85 3.32 -11.64
N PRO A 186 -24.37 3.82 -10.49
CA PRO A 186 -23.08 3.44 -9.95
C PRO A 186 -23.12 2.12 -9.16
N ALA A 187 -21.93 1.64 -8.81
CA ALA A 187 -21.75 0.62 -7.78
C ALA A 187 -22.29 1.10 -6.41
N ASP A 188 -22.54 0.17 -5.49
CA ASP A 188 -22.88 0.46 -4.10
C ASP A 188 -22.59 -0.77 -3.22
N VAL A 189 -22.60 -0.61 -1.90
CA VAL A 189 -22.67 -1.73 -0.96
C VAL A 189 -24.01 -2.44 -1.13
N ARG A 190 -24.00 -3.57 -1.83
CA ARG A 190 -25.22 -4.33 -2.16
C ARG A 190 -25.81 -5.09 -0.98
N ASP A 191 -24.96 -5.53 -0.06
CA ASP A 191 -25.36 -6.31 1.11
C ASP A 191 -24.34 -6.14 2.24
N VAL A 192 -24.76 -5.53 3.35
CA VAL A 192 -23.89 -5.23 4.50
C VAL A 192 -23.43 -6.52 5.20
N ALA A 193 -24.30 -7.54 5.27
CA ALA A 193 -23.95 -8.80 5.90
C ALA A 193 -22.90 -9.56 5.08
N GLN A 194 -23.00 -9.54 3.75
CA GLN A 194 -21.99 -10.13 2.87
C GLN A 194 -20.69 -9.32 2.87
N LEU A 195 -20.71 -7.99 2.96
CA LEU A 195 -19.48 -7.20 3.11
C LEU A 195 -18.75 -7.55 4.42
N LYS A 196 -19.49 -7.72 5.52
CA LYS A 196 -18.90 -8.19 6.78
C LYS A 196 -18.41 -9.64 6.65
N GLY A 197 -19.21 -10.51 6.05
CA GLY A 197 -18.86 -11.91 5.82
C GLY A 197 -17.61 -12.07 4.96
N PHE A 198 -17.44 -11.22 3.95
CA PHE A 198 -16.23 -11.11 3.15
C PHE A 198 -15.02 -10.81 4.02
N TYR A 199 -15.06 -9.75 4.81
CA TYR A 199 -13.95 -9.41 5.69
C TYR A 199 -13.62 -10.57 6.64
N ASP A 200 -14.61 -11.12 7.33
CA ASP A 200 -14.41 -12.21 8.29
C ASP A 200 -13.83 -13.48 7.61
N ALA A 201 -14.28 -13.80 6.39
CA ALA A 201 -13.76 -14.92 5.61
C ALA A 201 -12.30 -14.70 5.17
N ILE A 202 -11.95 -13.50 4.67
CA ILE A 202 -10.57 -13.19 4.31
C ILE A 202 -9.67 -13.24 5.55
N GLN A 203 -10.11 -12.73 6.70
CA GLN A 203 -9.36 -12.85 7.96
C GLN A 203 -9.10 -14.31 8.35
N ALA A 204 -10.09 -15.18 8.21
CA ALA A 204 -9.93 -16.61 8.44
C ALA A 204 -8.90 -17.24 7.48
N LEU A 205 -8.97 -16.92 6.19
CA LEU A 205 -8.06 -17.45 5.16
C LEU A 205 -6.62 -16.96 5.32
N VAL A 206 -6.43 -15.69 5.69
CA VAL A 206 -5.12 -15.10 6.01
C VAL A 206 -4.50 -15.82 7.22
N ALA A 207 -5.25 -15.98 8.31
CA ALA A 207 -4.79 -16.65 9.52
C ALA A 207 -4.47 -18.14 9.27
N GLN A 208 -5.21 -18.80 8.38
CA GLN A 208 -4.98 -20.19 7.98
C GLN A 208 -3.89 -20.36 6.89
N ARG A 209 -3.29 -19.26 6.41
CA ARG A 209 -2.25 -19.26 5.35
C ARG A 209 -2.73 -19.92 4.04
N LYS A 210 -4.01 -19.68 3.69
CA LYS A 210 -4.66 -20.27 2.50
C LYS A 210 -4.57 -19.41 1.24
N LEU A 211 -4.22 -18.14 1.37
CA LEU A 211 -4.07 -17.23 0.24
C LEU A 211 -2.62 -17.22 -0.25
N LEU A 212 -2.44 -17.31 -1.56
CA LEU A 212 -1.18 -17.05 -2.26
C LEU A 212 -1.05 -15.57 -2.60
N ALA A 213 -2.12 -14.98 -3.12
CA ALA A 213 -2.21 -13.57 -3.50
C ALA A 213 -3.63 -13.03 -3.26
N TYR A 214 -3.74 -11.72 -3.16
CA TYR A 214 -5.00 -11.00 -2.97
C TYR A 214 -4.89 -9.61 -3.62
N HIS A 215 -5.92 -9.23 -4.37
CA HIS A 215 -6.09 -7.86 -4.83
C HIS A 215 -7.57 -7.53 -4.93
N ASP A 216 -7.98 -6.38 -4.40
CA ASP A 216 -9.37 -5.96 -4.45
C ASP A 216 -9.74 -5.34 -5.80
N ARG A 217 -11.05 -5.14 -5.99
CA ARG A 217 -11.60 -4.48 -7.16
C ARG A 217 -12.00 -3.06 -6.80
N SER A 218 -11.41 -2.11 -7.52
CA SER A 218 -11.61 -0.67 -7.38
C SER A 218 -11.68 -0.02 -8.77
N ASP A 219 -10.93 1.05 -9.03
CA ASP A 219 -10.95 1.79 -10.30
C ASP A 219 -10.54 0.89 -11.48
N GLY A 220 -11.34 0.92 -12.55
CA GLY A 220 -11.11 0.10 -13.75
C GLY A 220 -11.54 -1.37 -13.62
N GLY A 221 -12.08 -1.77 -12.46
CA GLY A 221 -12.79 -3.03 -12.27
C GLY A 221 -11.91 -4.27 -12.31
N LEU A 222 -12.53 -5.42 -12.58
CA LEU A 222 -11.88 -6.73 -12.60
C LEU A 222 -10.70 -6.79 -13.59
N LEU A 223 -10.81 -6.07 -14.71
CA LEU A 223 -9.74 -6.00 -15.71
C LEU A 223 -8.45 -5.48 -15.07
N VAL A 224 -8.53 -4.34 -14.37
CA VAL A 224 -7.37 -3.72 -13.72
C VAL A 224 -6.86 -4.59 -12.59
N THR A 225 -7.74 -5.15 -11.75
CA THR A 225 -7.33 -6.09 -10.69
C THR A 225 -6.51 -7.26 -11.25
N LEU A 226 -6.99 -7.94 -12.29
CA LEU A 226 -6.24 -9.05 -12.89
C LEU A 226 -4.93 -8.57 -13.53
N ALA A 227 -4.94 -7.44 -14.21
CA ALA A 227 -3.75 -6.89 -14.86
C ALA A 227 -2.65 -6.55 -13.82
N GLU A 228 -2.99 -5.84 -12.74
CA GLU A 228 -2.05 -5.46 -11.68
C GLU A 228 -1.52 -6.67 -10.91
N MET A 229 -2.34 -7.68 -10.65
CA MET A 229 -1.89 -8.96 -10.12
C MET A 229 -0.85 -9.63 -11.05
N ALA A 230 -1.11 -9.63 -12.37
CA ALA A 230 -0.20 -10.17 -13.37
C ALA A 230 1.11 -9.37 -13.48
N PHE A 231 1.05 -8.04 -13.30
CA PHE A 231 2.23 -7.17 -13.24
C PHE A 231 3.09 -7.48 -12.02
N ALA A 232 2.48 -7.60 -10.84
CA ALA A 232 3.19 -7.88 -9.60
C ALA A 232 3.81 -9.29 -9.59
N GLY A 233 3.09 -10.28 -10.13
CA GLY A 233 3.58 -11.66 -10.28
C GLY A 233 4.48 -11.89 -11.49
N HIS A 234 4.65 -10.89 -12.37
CA HIS A 234 5.37 -10.98 -13.65
C HIS A 234 5.04 -12.23 -14.45
N CYS A 235 3.75 -12.51 -14.58
CA CYS A 235 3.23 -13.73 -15.19
C CYS A 235 2.04 -13.43 -16.10
N GLY A 236 1.50 -14.46 -16.72
CA GLY A 236 0.28 -14.42 -17.51
C GLY A 236 -0.95 -14.83 -16.72
N ILE A 237 -2.12 -14.60 -17.31
CA ILE A 237 -3.41 -15.02 -16.79
C ILE A 237 -4.19 -15.70 -17.90
N ASN A 238 -4.81 -16.84 -17.56
CA ASN A 238 -5.86 -17.45 -18.36
C ASN A 238 -7.16 -17.40 -17.54
N ALA A 239 -8.05 -16.48 -17.89
CA ALA A 239 -9.30 -16.27 -17.19
C ALA A 239 -10.53 -16.56 -18.08
N ASP A 240 -11.62 -17.04 -17.49
CA ASP A 240 -12.93 -17.16 -18.13
C ASP A 240 -14.00 -16.43 -17.29
N ILE A 241 -14.75 -15.55 -17.95
CA ILE A 241 -15.76 -14.67 -17.33
C ILE A 241 -17.19 -15.06 -17.70
N ALA A 242 -17.44 -16.23 -18.30
CA ALA A 242 -18.78 -16.61 -18.73
C ALA A 242 -19.81 -16.68 -17.60
N SER A 243 -19.36 -16.93 -16.36
CA SER A 243 -20.21 -16.96 -15.17
C SER A 243 -20.62 -15.58 -14.65
N LEU A 244 -20.06 -14.49 -15.20
CA LEU A 244 -20.24 -13.12 -14.71
C LEU A 244 -21.32 -12.33 -15.46
N GLY A 245 -22.07 -13.01 -16.34
CA GLY A 245 -23.14 -12.44 -17.17
C GLY A 245 -22.74 -12.28 -18.65
N ASP A 246 -23.76 -12.03 -19.49
CA ASP A 246 -23.58 -11.91 -20.93
C ASP A 246 -22.91 -10.60 -21.36
N ASP A 247 -23.08 -9.53 -20.57
CA ASP A 247 -22.42 -8.24 -20.79
C ASP A 247 -20.97 -8.29 -20.29
N ARG A 248 -20.08 -8.68 -21.21
CA ARG A 248 -18.64 -8.81 -20.99
C ARG A 248 -17.97 -7.48 -20.62
N LEU A 249 -18.48 -6.36 -21.12
CA LEU A 249 -17.92 -5.05 -20.81
C LEU A 249 -18.25 -4.69 -19.36
N ALA A 250 -19.51 -4.84 -18.98
CA ALA A 250 -19.97 -4.60 -17.62
C ALA A 250 -19.28 -5.54 -16.62
N ALA A 251 -19.14 -6.83 -16.94
CA ALA A 251 -18.45 -7.80 -16.08
C ALA A 251 -16.97 -7.44 -15.80
N LEU A 252 -16.28 -6.83 -16.77
CA LEU A 252 -14.86 -6.48 -16.65
C LEU A 252 -14.61 -5.12 -16.00
N PHE A 253 -15.47 -4.14 -16.25
CA PHE A 253 -15.21 -2.73 -15.91
C PHE A 253 -16.14 -2.16 -14.84
N ASN A 254 -17.05 -2.95 -14.29
CA ASN A 254 -17.78 -2.51 -13.10
C ASN A 254 -16.82 -2.35 -11.92
N GLU A 255 -17.09 -1.36 -11.09
CA GLU A 255 -16.30 -1.01 -9.91
C GLU A 255 -17.08 -1.35 -8.63
N GLU A 256 -17.83 -2.46 -8.68
CA GLU A 256 -18.45 -3.02 -7.49
C GLU A 256 -17.38 -3.52 -6.52
N LEU A 257 -17.67 -3.52 -5.22
CA LEU A 257 -16.76 -4.07 -4.22
C LEU A 257 -16.48 -5.55 -4.47
N GLY A 258 -15.33 -6.01 -4.01
CA GLY A 258 -14.91 -7.40 -4.17
C GLY A 258 -13.41 -7.54 -4.24
N ALA A 259 -12.95 -8.76 -4.51
CA ALA A 259 -11.54 -9.04 -4.71
C ALA A 259 -11.34 -10.29 -5.56
N VAL A 260 -10.15 -10.38 -6.16
CA VAL A 260 -9.61 -11.64 -6.67
C VAL A 260 -8.64 -12.21 -5.65
N ILE A 261 -8.90 -13.45 -5.22
CA ILE A 261 -7.98 -14.22 -4.41
C ILE A 261 -7.32 -15.30 -5.24
N GLN A 262 -6.02 -15.48 -5.01
CA GLN A 262 -5.30 -16.64 -5.54
C GLN A 262 -5.07 -17.64 -4.42
N VAL A 263 -5.38 -18.90 -4.70
CA VAL A 263 -5.20 -20.02 -3.78
C VAL A 263 -4.49 -21.16 -4.50
N ARG A 264 -3.91 -22.11 -3.75
CA ARG A 264 -3.42 -23.36 -4.35
C ARG A 264 -4.60 -24.12 -4.95
N ALA A 265 -4.39 -24.77 -6.09
CA ALA A 265 -5.44 -25.54 -6.75
C ALA A 265 -6.04 -26.61 -5.80
N ALA A 266 -5.19 -27.27 -5.00
CA ALA A 266 -5.61 -28.27 -4.02
C ALA A 266 -6.41 -27.70 -2.84
N ASP A 267 -6.33 -26.39 -2.57
CA ASP A 267 -7.04 -25.73 -1.48
C ASP A 267 -8.39 -25.16 -1.93
N ARG A 268 -8.70 -25.15 -3.23
CA ARG A 268 -9.87 -24.47 -3.81
C ARG A 268 -11.19 -24.82 -3.12
N GLU A 269 -11.55 -26.11 -3.04
CA GLU A 269 -12.83 -26.54 -2.46
C GLU A 269 -12.96 -26.13 -0.98
N ALA A 270 -11.85 -26.22 -0.23
CA ALA A 270 -11.83 -25.83 1.18
C ALA A 270 -12.04 -24.31 1.33
N VAL A 271 -11.44 -23.51 0.44
CA VAL A 271 -11.60 -22.05 0.44
C VAL A 271 -13.02 -21.65 0.02
N GLU A 272 -13.57 -22.24 -1.04
CA GLU A 272 -14.97 -22.03 -1.45
C GLU A 272 -15.93 -22.40 -0.31
N SER A 273 -15.65 -23.46 0.46
CA SER A 273 -16.44 -23.82 1.65
C SER A 273 -16.37 -22.77 2.76
N VAL A 274 -15.20 -22.20 3.05
CA VAL A 274 -15.06 -21.10 4.01
C VAL A 274 -15.88 -19.90 3.55
N LEU A 275 -15.76 -19.49 2.28
CA LEU A 275 -16.53 -18.37 1.73
C LEU A 275 -18.05 -18.64 1.81
N ALA A 276 -18.49 -19.86 1.50
CA ALA A 276 -19.89 -20.26 1.61
C ALA A 276 -20.42 -20.21 3.06
N GLN A 277 -19.62 -20.59 4.06
CA GLN A 277 -19.99 -20.49 5.48
C GLN A 277 -20.24 -19.03 5.93
N HIS A 278 -19.62 -18.07 5.23
CA HIS A 278 -19.84 -16.63 5.43
C HIS A 278 -20.91 -16.04 4.50
N GLY A 279 -21.71 -16.87 3.82
CA GLY A 279 -22.84 -16.43 2.99
C GLY A 279 -22.44 -15.87 1.62
N LEU A 280 -21.26 -16.23 1.11
CA LEU A 280 -20.70 -15.69 -0.14
C LEU A 280 -20.77 -16.65 -1.32
N ALA A 281 -21.38 -17.84 -1.18
CA ALA A 281 -21.35 -18.88 -2.22
C ALA A 281 -21.73 -18.35 -3.62
N ASP A 282 -22.82 -17.59 -3.70
CA ASP A 282 -23.32 -17.03 -4.97
C ASP A 282 -22.52 -15.81 -5.47
N CYS A 283 -21.65 -15.25 -4.64
CA CYS A 283 -20.73 -14.18 -5.01
C CYS A 283 -19.37 -14.72 -5.47
N VAL A 284 -19.10 -16.02 -5.35
CA VAL A 284 -17.78 -16.61 -5.62
C VAL A 284 -17.77 -17.25 -6.99
N HIS A 285 -16.83 -16.81 -7.81
CA HIS A 285 -16.64 -17.31 -9.17
C HIS A 285 -15.21 -17.76 -9.36
N TYR A 286 -15.02 -19.01 -9.78
CA TYR A 286 -13.73 -19.41 -10.33
C TYR A 286 -13.55 -18.73 -11.69
N VAL A 287 -12.54 -17.86 -11.76
CA VAL A 287 -12.25 -17.07 -12.95
C VAL A 287 -11.04 -17.57 -13.70
N GLY A 288 -10.22 -18.46 -13.16
CA GLY A 288 -9.12 -19.06 -13.93
C GLY A 288 -7.85 -19.31 -13.11
N GLN A 289 -6.69 -19.09 -13.72
CA GLN A 289 -5.38 -19.36 -13.13
C GLN A 289 -4.32 -18.37 -13.63
N ALA A 290 -3.33 -18.11 -12.78
CA ALA A 290 -2.07 -17.49 -13.17
C ALA A 290 -1.18 -18.54 -13.86
N VAL A 291 -0.47 -18.15 -14.92
CA VAL A 291 0.40 -19.05 -15.71
C VAL A 291 1.73 -18.38 -16.00
N SER A 292 2.80 -19.14 -16.14
CA SER A 292 4.09 -18.59 -16.57
C SER A 292 4.01 -17.99 -17.98
N GLY A 293 4.78 -16.94 -18.23
CA GLY A 293 4.86 -16.25 -19.52
C GLY A 293 4.17 -14.89 -19.52
N ASP A 294 3.89 -14.37 -20.72
CA ASP A 294 3.52 -12.97 -20.96
C ASP A 294 2.11 -12.81 -21.57
N ARG A 295 1.23 -13.83 -21.47
CA ARG A 295 -0.11 -13.75 -22.06
C ARG A 295 -1.16 -13.38 -21.02
N PHE A 296 -1.91 -12.32 -21.29
CA PHE A 296 -3.10 -11.94 -20.55
C PHE A 296 -4.32 -12.28 -21.40
N VAL A 297 -5.03 -13.36 -21.05
CA VAL A 297 -6.12 -13.92 -21.84
C VAL A 297 -7.39 -13.99 -21.02
N ILE A 298 -8.46 -13.40 -21.55
CA ILE A 298 -9.81 -13.47 -21.01
C ILE A 298 -10.73 -14.11 -22.05
N THR A 299 -11.40 -15.18 -21.67
CA THR A 299 -12.40 -15.89 -22.47
C THR A 299 -13.80 -15.82 -21.87
N ALA A 300 -14.79 -16.17 -22.67
CA ALA A 300 -16.12 -16.52 -22.20
C ALA A 300 -16.63 -17.69 -23.04
N ASN A 301 -16.88 -18.83 -22.40
CA ASN A 301 -17.31 -20.07 -23.08
C ASN A 301 -16.34 -20.47 -24.21
N GLY A 302 -15.03 -20.30 -23.97
CA GLY A 302 -13.98 -20.60 -24.94
C GLY A 302 -13.82 -19.59 -26.08
N GLN A 303 -14.68 -18.55 -26.18
CA GLN A 303 -14.45 -17.43 -27.09
C GLN A 303 -13.50 -16.42 -26.45
N THR A 304 -12.50 -15.95 -27.20
CA THR A 304 -11.62 -14.88 -26.74
C THR A 304 -12.39 -13.56 -26.66
N VAL A 305 -12.43 -12.97 -25.47
CA VAL A 305 -13.00 -11.64 -25.21
C VAL A 305 -11.90 -10.59 -25.33
N PHE A 306 -10.75 -10.85 -24.71
CA PHE A 306 -9.58 -9.98 -24.73
C PHE A 306 -8.31 -10.82 -24.63
N SER A 307 -7.28 -10.46 -25.39
CA SER A 307 -6.00 -11.16 -25.38
C SER A 307 -4.87 -10.23 -25.77
N GLU A 308 -3.92 -10.00 -24.86
CA GLU A 308 -2.78 -9.12 -25.10
C GLU A 308 -1.50 -9.65 -24.42
N SER A 309 -0.35 -9.09 -24.77
CA SER A 309 0.87 -9.18 -23.99
C SER A 309 0.69 -8.47 -22.64
N ARG A 310 0.99 -9.16 -21.54
CA ARG A 310 0.98 -8.56 -20.20
C ARG A 310 2.01 -7.44 -20.11
N THR A 311 3.18 -7.58 -20.75
CA THR A 311 4.20 -6.54 -20.86
C THR A 311 3.67 -5.30 -21.56
N THR A 312 2.94 -5.45 -22.66
CA THR A 312 2.29 -4.31 -23.34
C THR A 312 1.35 -3.57 -22.40
N LEU A 313 0.46 -4.29 -21.70
CA LEU A 313 -0.46 -3.68 -20.74
C LEU A 313 0.27 -2.96 -19.59
N ARG A 314 1.33 -3.59 -19.07
CA ARG A 314 2.17 -3.01 -18.00
C ARG A 314 2.86 -1.73 -18.45
N VAL A 315 3.35 -1.69 -19.69
CA VAL A 315 3.99 -0.50 -20.26
C VAL A 315 2.97 0.62 -20.43
N TRP A 316 1.79 0.35 -21.00
CA TRP A 316 0.71 1.35 -21.09
C TRP A 316 0.32 1.91 -19.73
N TRP A 317 0.13 1.04 -18.73
CA TRP A 317 -0.17 1.44 -17.36
C TRP A 317 0.93 2.33 -16.75
N ALA A 318 2.19 2.11 -17.12
CA ALA A 318 3.32 2.89 -16.64
C ALA A 318 3.52 4.23 -17.37
N GLU A 319 2.80 4.50 -18.47
CA GLU A 319 3.04 5.70 -19.29
C GLU A 319 2.78 7.00 -18.50
N THR A 320 1.76 7.04 -17.64
CA THR A 320 1.47 8.24 -16.83
C THR A 320 2.61 8.55 -15.86
N THR A 321 3.12 7.56 -15.11
CA THR A 321 4.25 7.80 -14.19
C THR A 321 5.52 8.14 -14.96
N TRP A 322 5.73 7.52 -16.13
CA TRP A 322 6.85 7.86 -17.01
C TRP A 322 6.80 9.32 -17.46
N GLN A 323 5.66 9.79 -17.99
CA GLN A 323 5.52 11.18 -18.43
C GLN A 323 5.70 12.16 -17.27
N MET A 324 5.16 11.85 -16.09
CA MET A 324 5.31 12.68 -14.88
C MET A 324 6.75 12.74 -14.37
N GLN A 325 7.49 11.63 -14.38
CA GLN A 325 8.90 11.62 -14.04
C GLN A 325 9.70 12.39 -15.08
N ARG A 326 9.41 12.18 -16.37
CA ARG A 326 10.13 12.81 -17.48
C ARG A 326 9.98 14.33 -17.50
N LEU A 327 8.84 14.88 -17.08
CA LEU A 327 8.62 16.33 -16.99
C LEU A 327 9.19 16.96 -15.71
N ARG A 328 9.40 16.17 -14.65
CA ARG A 328 9.79 16.65 -13.32
C ARG A 328 11.28 16.45 -13.02
N ASP A 329 11.80 15.29 -13.42
CA ASP A 329 13.13 14.77 -13.05
C ASP A 329 14.10 14.86 -14.24
N ASN A 330 15.22 14.12 -14.17
CA ASN A 330 16.06 13.94 -15.35
C ASN A 330 15.34 13.01 -16.35
N PRO A 331 15.00 13.48 -17.57
CA PRO A 331 14.26 12.70 -18.54
C PRO A 331 15.01 11.43 -18.98
N GLU A 332 16.35 11.42 -18.99
CA GLU A 332 17.11 10.22 -19.32
C GLU A 332 16.90 9.10 -18.28
N CYS A 333 16.83 9.45 -17.00
CA CYS A 333 16.56 8.50 -15.93
C CYS A 333 15.11 7.97 -16.02
N ALA A 334 14.14 8.84 -16.30
CA ALA A 334 12.74 8.45 -16.49
C ALA A 334 12.58 7.53 -17.71
N ASP A 335 13.23 7.85 -18.83
CA ASP A 335 13.22 7.03 -20.06
C ASP A 335 13.88 5.66 -19.80
N GLN A 336 14.98 5.60 -19.05
CA GLN A 336 15.62 4.34 -18.63
C GLN A 336 14.70 3.49 -17.73
N GLU A 337 14.08 4.09 -16.72
CA GLU A 337 13.14 3.37 -15.84
C GLU A 337 11.96 2.81 -16.62
N HIS A 338 11.38 3.60 -17.53
CA HIS A 338 10.27 3.16 -18.36
C HIS A 338 10.67 2.08 -19.37
N GLN A 339 11.81 2.24 -20.05
CA GLN A 339 12.25 1.26 -21.05
C GLN A 339 12.56 -0.11 -20.40
N ALA A 340 13.14 -0.13 -19.20
CA ALA A 340 13.38 -1.37 -18.46
C ALA A 340 12.09 -2.17 -18.26
N LYS A 341 10.93 -1.50 -18.14
CA LYS A 341 9.63 -2.14 -17.94
C LYS A 341 9.15 -2.98 -19.13
N SER A 342 9.72 -2.77 -20.32
CA SER A 342 9.41 -3.51 -21.55
C SER A 342 10.21 -4.81 -21.72
N ASN A 343 11.24 -5.04 -20.89
CA ASN A 343 12.06 -6.25 -20.95
C ASN A 343 11.48 -7.36 -20.06
N ASP A 344 10.71 -8.26 -20.66
CA ASP A 344 10.11 -9.41 -19.95
C ASP A 344 11.15 -10.40 -19.37
N ALA A 345 12.40 -10.36 -19.84
CA ALA A 345 13.47 -11.20 -19.32
C ALA A 345 14.10 -10.66 -18.01
N ASP A 346 13.66 -9.51 -17.49
CA ASP A 346 14.05 -9.02 -16.17
C ASP A 346 13.69 -10.05 -15.09
N PRO A 347 14.67 -10.64 -14.37
CA PRO A 347 14.40 -11.62 -13.32
C PRO A 347 13.89 -10.98 -12.02
N GLY A 348 13.81 -9.64 -11.95
CA GLY A 348 13.52 -8.91 -10.73
C GLY A 348 14.66 -9.00 -9.72
N LEU A 349 14.41 -8.52 -8.50
CA LEU A 349 15.33 -8.65 -7.37
C LEU A 349 15.57 -10.13 -7.04
N ASN A 350 16.85 -10.54 -7.09
CA ASN A 350 17.27 -11.90 -6.75
C ASN A 350 18.54 -11.88 -5.90
N VAL A 351 18.71 -12.87 -5.02
CA VAL A 351 19.80 -12.90 -4.04
C VAL A 351 20.83 -13.98 -4.37
N LYS A 352 22.11 -13.69 -4.14
CA LYS A 352 23.21 -14.67 -4.12
C LYS A 352 23.97 -14.51 -2.81
N LEU A 353 24.04 -15.57 -2.00
CA LEU A 353 24.67 -15.54 -0.68
C LEU A 353 26.04 -16.23 -0.72
N SER A 354 27.05 -15.60 -0.15
CA SER A 354 28.40 -16.15 0.04
C SER A 354 28.66 -16.63 1.46
N PHE A 355 27.67 -16.52 2.35
CA PHE A 355 27.72 -16.87 3.77
C PHE A 355 26.34 -17.39 4.22
N ASP A 356 26.28 -18.02 5.39
CA ASP A 356 25.02 -18.41 6.01
C ASP A 356 24.39 -17.22 6.76
N ILE A 357 23.25 -16.73 6.27
CA ILE A 357 22.54 -15.58 6.87
C ILE A 357 21.92 -15.91 8.23
N ASN A 358 21.80 -17.20 8.57
CA ASN A 358 21.26 -17.66 9.83
C ASN A 358 22.35 -17.94 10.88
N GLU A 359 23.63 -17.94 10.47
CA GLU A 359 24.76 -18.07 11.38
C GLU A 359 24.98 -16.75 12.14
N ASP A 360 24.63 -16.74 13.44
CA ASP A 360 24.97 -15.63 14.34
C ASP A 360 26.41 -15.75 14.83
N VAL A 361 27.34 -15.20 14.06
CA VAL A 361 28.77 -15.15 14.39
C VAL A 361 29.07 -14.32 15.65
N ALA A 362 28.15 -13.45 16.08
CA ALA A 362 28.30 -12.63 17.28
C ALA A 362 27.86 -13.36 18.56
N ALA A 363 27.07 -14.43 18.44
CA ALA A 363 26.51 -15.17 19.58
C ALA A 363 27.54 -15.59 20.65
N PRO A 364 28.75 -16.09 20.31
CA PRO A 364 29.75 -16.44 21.32
C PRO A 364 30.20 -15.24 22.17
N TYR A 365 30.25 -14.04 21.59
CA TYR A 365 30.62 -12.81 22.29
C TYR A 365 29.45 -12.32 23.16
N ILE A 366 28.23 -12.33 22.62
CA ILE A 366 27.00 -11.96 23.33
C ILE A 366 26.81 -12.85 24.58
N ALA A 367 27.07 -14.15 24.46
CA ALA A 367 26.93 -15.12 25.54
C ALA A 367 27.87 -14.86 26.73
N THR A 368 28.96 -14.11 26.55
CA THR A 368 29.83 -13.70 27.66
C THR A 368 29.17 -12.67 28.58
N GLY A 369 28.13 -11.99 28.12
CA GLY A 369 27.50 -10.86 28.80
C GLY A 369 28.27 -9.54 28.68
N ALA A 370 29.47 -9.53 28.07
CA ALA A 370 30.22 -8.31 27.83
C ALA A 370 29.65 -7.57 26.62
N ARG A 371 29.15 -6.35 26.84
CA ARG A 371 28.52 -5.52 25.80
C ARG A 371 29.37 -4.26 25.56
N PRO A 372 30.13 -4.17 24.45
CA PRO A 372 30.87 -2.95 24.15
C PRO A 372 29.91 -1.81 23.82
N LYS A 373 30.28 -0.58 24.22
CA LYS A 373 29.50 0.61 23.86
C LYS A 373 29.71 0.99 22.40
N VAL A 374 28.65 1.46 21.74
CA VAL A 374 28.73 2.18 20.46
C VAL A 374 28.13 3.57 20.63
N ALA A 375 28.86 4.60 20.19
CA ALA A 375 28.31 5.95 20.11
C ALA A 375 27.43 6.04 18.86
N VAL A 376 26.11 6.06 19.07
CA VAL A 376 25.11 6.27 18.01
C VAL A 376 24.98 7.77 17.83
N LEU A 377 25.77 8.30 16.91
CA LEU A 377 25.99 9.72 16.76
C LEU A 377 24.88 10.36 15.93
N ARG A 378 24.32 11.45 16.43
CA ARG A 378 23.31 12.25 15.73
C ARG A 378 23.48 13.75 15.88
N GLU A 379 22.93 14.46 14.91
CA GLU A 379 22.80 15.92 14.87
C GLU A 379 21.33 16.31 14.67
N GLN A 380 20.98 17.59 14.88
CA GLN A 380 19.66 18.11 14.55
C GLN A 380 19.27 17.78 13.10
N GLY A 381 18.13 17.12 12.93
CA GLY A 381 17.62 16.68 11.62
C GLY A 381 18.01 15.23 11.24
N VAL A 382 18.92 14.59 11.97
CA VAL A 382 19.12 13.13 11.89
C VAL A 382 17.86 12.42 12.38
N ASN A 383 17.40 11.41 11.63
CA ASN A 383 16.13 10.74 11.90
C ASN A 383 16.21 9.21 11.86
N SER A 384 17.37 8.62 11.56
CA SER A 384 17.57 7.17 11.46
C SER A 384 18.40 6.55 12.61
N HIS A 385 18.42 7.20 13.77
CA HIS A 385 19.30 6.81 14.88
C HIS A 385 18.75 5.65 15.72
N VAL A 386 17.42 5.45 15.74
CA VAL A 386 16.79 4.43 16.60
C VAL A 386 16.97 3.02 16.02
N GLU A 387 16.71 2.84 14.73
CA GLU A 387 16.92 1.59 14.01
C GLU A 387 18.41 1.22 13.91
N MET A 388 19.28 2.23 13.79
CA MET A 388 20.73 2.03 13.86
C MET A 388 21.12 1.47 15.24
N ALA A 389 20.65 2.10 16.32
CA ALA A 389 20.88 1.62 17.68
C ALA A 389 20.38 0.17 17.88
N ALA A 390 19.19 -0.15 17.36
CA ALA A 390 18.62 -1.50 17.47
C ALA A 390 19.44 -2.55 16.71
N ALA A 391 19.97 -2.23 15.53
CA ALA A 391 20.84 -3.13 14.77
C ALA A 391 22.12 -3.48 15.57
N PHE A 392 22.78 -2.48 16.15
CA PHE A 392 23.93 -2.70 17.02
C PHE A 392 23.55 -3.44 18.31
N HIS A 393 22.40 -3.12 18.90
CA HIS A 393 21.91 -3.82 20.09
C HIS A 393 21.72 -5.32 19.84
N ARG A 394 21.13 -5.69 18.68
CA ARG A 394 20.98 -7.09 18.24
C ARG A 394 22.33 -7.78 18.08
N ALA A 395 23.35 -7.07 17.61
CA ALA A 395 24.71 -7.57 17.49
C ALA A 395 25.51 -7.60 18.82
N GLY A 396 24.90 -7.23 19.95
CA GLY A 396 25.51 -7.35 21.29
C GLY A 396 26.05 -6.06 21.91
N PHE A 397 25.86 -4.90 21.28
CA PHE A 397 26.39 -3.63 21.79
C PHE A 397 25.45 -2.93 22.79
N ASP A 398 26.02 -2.14 23.69
CA ASP A 398 25.28 -1.11 24.41
C ASP A 398 25.27 0.18 23.55
N ALA A 399 24.15 0.41 22.88
CA ALA A 399 23.97 1.57 22.02
C ALA A 399 23.68 2.82 22.85
N ILE A 400 24.55 3.82 22.75
CA ILE A 400 24.45 5.09 23.49
C ILE A 400 24.03 6.20 22.53
N ASP A 401 22.92 6.89 22.83
CA ASP A 401 22.55 8.10 22.10
C ASP A 401 23.57 9.21 22.39
N VAL A 402 24.29 9.64 21.36
CA VAL A 402 25.27 10.72 21.44
C VAL A 402 24.86 11.82 20.47
N HIS A 403 24.22 12.86 20.98
CA HIS A 403 23.98 14.05 20.19
C HIS A 403 25.27 14.87 20.13
N MET A 404 25.51 15.55 19.00
CA MET A 404 26.56 16.58 18.91
C MET A 404 26.54 17.62 20.06
N SER A 405 25.37 17.94 20.62
CA SER A 405 25.28 18.85 21.77
C SER A 405 25.89 18.26 23.05
N ASP A 406 25.89 16.93 23.21
CA ASP A 406 26.54 16.24 24.33
C ASP A 406 28.05 16.36 24.24
N LEU A 407 28.61 16.16 23.04
CA LEU A 407 30.04 16.37 22.78
C LEU A 407 30.43 17.83 22.95
N LEU A 408 29.63 18.77 22.46
CA LEU A 408 29.86 20.22 22.57
C LEU A 408 29.80 20.74 24.02
N THR A 409 29.04 20.09 24.90
CA THR A 409 28.91 20.50 26.31
C THR A 409 29.75 19.64 27.26
N GLY A 410 30.39 18.58 26.77
CA GLY A 410 31.19 17.66 27.57
C GLY A 410 30.36 16.74 28.47
N ARG A 411 29.10 16.45 28.10
CA ARG A 411 28.27 15.47 28.82
C ARG A 411 28.73 14.03 28.59
N THR A 412 29.41 13.79 27.47
CA THR A 412 30.06 12.51 27.13
C THR A 412 31.31 12.81 26.30
N GLY A 413 32.26 11.88 26.29
CA GLY A 413 33.47 11.94 25.47
C GLY A 413 33.64 10.68 24.61
N LEU A 414 34.21 10.81 23.41
CA LEU A 414 34.47 9.69 22.49
C LEU A 414 35.56 8.73 22.99
N GLU A 415 36.36 9.12 23.98
CA GLU A 415 37.37 8.27 24.60
C GLU A 415 36.80 7.02 25.28
N ASP A 416 35.55 7.09 25.74
CA ASP A 416 34.82 6.01 26.40
C ASP A 416 34.29 4.93 25.43
N PHE A 417 34.53 5.13 24.12
CA PHE A 417 33.99 4.30 23.06
C PHE A 417 35.11 3.61 22.27
N HIS A 418 34.79 2.41 21.79
CA HIS A 418 35.59 1.67 20.81
C HIS A 418 34.90 1.61 19.45
N ALA A 419 33.61 1.93 19.39
CA ALA A 419 32.82 1.98 18.17
C ALA A 419 32.00 3.26 18.12
N LEU A 420 31.87 3.83 16.92
CA LEU A 420 31.00 4.96 16.61
C LEU A 420 30.28 4.71 15.28
N VAL A 421 29.03 5.14 15.21
CA VAL A 421 28.27 5.20 13.96
C VAL A 421 27.64 6.57 13.77
N ALA A 422 27.84 7.19 12.60
CA ALA A 422 27.11 8.38 12.20
C ALA A 422 25.81 7.98 11.50
N CYS A 423 24.67 8.41 12.05
CA CYS A 423 23.34 8.01 11.57
C CYS A 423 22.84 8.88 10.40
N GLY A 424 22.03 8.27 9.53
CA GLY A 424 21.38 8.93 8.39
C GLY A 424 20.23 9.87 8.78
N GLY A 425 19.84 10.70 7.83
CA GLY A 425 18.77 11.67 7.93
C GLY A 425 19.12 13.00 7.25
N PHE A 426 18.40 14.06 7.61
CA PHE A 426 18.53 15.37 6.98
C PHE A 426 19.15 16.38 7.96
N SER A 427 20.40 16.14 8.35
CA SER A 427 21.09 17.04 9.28
C SER A 427 21.08 18.47 8.74
N TYR A 428 20.55 19.43 9.50
CA TYR A 428 20.31 20.81 9.05
C TYR A 428 19.45 20.95 7.77
N GLY A 429 18.64 19.96 7.44
CA GLY A 429 17.83 19.96 6.22
C GLY A 429 18.66 19.91 4.93
N ASP A 430 19.89 19.38 5.00
CA ASP A 430 20.88 19.30 3.92
C ASP A 430 21.26 20.66 3.30
N VAL A 431 20.94 21.75 4.00
CA VAL A 431 21.32 23.10 3.59
C VAL A 431 22.84 23.23 3.65
N LEU A 432 23.42 23.87 2.63
CA LEU A 432 24.87 23.95 2.39
C LEU A 432 25.54 22.63 1.95
N GLY A 433 24.74 21.62 1.60
CA GLY A 433 25.19 20.28 1.18
C GLY A 433 24.93 19.24 2.27
N ALA A 434 24.44 18.06 1.87
CA ALA A 434 24.15 16.97 2.81
C ALA A 434 25.39 16.61 3.64
N GLY A 435 25.22 16.57 4.96
CA GLY A 435 26.29 16.29 5.94
C GLY A 435 27.32 17.41 6.17
N GLU A 436 27.36 18.45 5.32
CA GLU A 436 28.38 19.51 5.38
C GLU A 436 28.24 20.38 6.63
N GLY A 437 27.00 20.76 7.00
CA GLY A 437 26.75 21.52 8.22
C GLY A 437 27.23 20.78 9.47
N TRP A 438 26.93 19.48 9.54
CA TRP A 438 27.37 18.62 10.64
C TRP A 438 28.89 18.48 10.68
N ALA A 439 29.53 18.10 9.57
CA ALA A 439 30.97 17.95 9.50
C ALA A 439 31.71 19.26 9.82
N LYS A 440 31.28 20.39 9.26
CA LYS A 440 31.90 21.69 9.50
C LYS A 440 31.70 22.18 10.95
N SER A 441 30.58 21.84 11.59
CA SER A 441 30.38 22.15 13.02
C SER A 441 31.43 21.48 13.91
N ILE A 442 31.80 20.24 13.58
CA ILE A 442 32.89 19.51 14.23
C ILE A 442 34.22 20.20 13.94
N LEU A 443 34.52 20.43 12.65
CA LEU A 443 35.82 20.96 12.22
C LEU A 443 36.11 22.37 12.74
N PHE A 444 35.07 23.21 12.89
CA PHE A 444 35.19 24.59 13.36
C PHE A 444 35.15 24.74 14.88
N ASN A 445 34.96 23.63 15.62
CA ASN A 445 35.13 23.59 17.06
C ASN A 445 36.40 22.80 17.40
N ASP A 446 37.48 23.50 17.74
CA ASP A 446 38.79 22.88 17.97
C ASP A 446 38.72 21.69 18.95
N ARG A 447 37.98 21.82 20.06
CA ARG A 447 37.88 20.77 21.07
C ARG A 447 37.21 19.51 20.53
N VAL A 448 36.06 19.65 19.89
CA VAL A 448 35.32 18.50 19.35
C VAL A 448 36.06 17.91 18.14
N ARG A 449 36.65 18.74 17.27
CA ARG A 449 37.53 18.27 16.19
C ARG A 449 38.64 17.37 16.72
N ASP A 450 39.34 17.82 17.76
CA ASP A 450 40.47 17.09 18.33
C ASP A 450 40.02 15.78 18.99
N GLU A 451 38.80 15.75 19.56
CA GLU A 451 38.16 14.56 20.11
C GLU A 451 37.88 13.50 19.03
N PHE A 452 37.25 13.89 17.91
CA PHE A 452 37.04 13.01 16.75
C PHE A 452 38.38 12.55 16.16
N ALA A 453 39.34 13.46 15.99
CA ALA A 453 40.67 13.11 15.49
C ALA A 453 41.33 12.06 16.41
N THR A 454 41.28 12.25 17.72
CA THR A 454 41.83 11.29 18.70
C THR A 454 41.14 9.94 18.60
N PHE A 455 39.81 9.90 18.47
CA PHE A 455 39.06 8.66 18.27
C PHE A 455 39.52 7.88 17.02
N PHE A 456 39.68 8.56 15.88
CA PHE A 456 40.07 7.91 14.62
C PHE A 456 41.54 7.49 14.56
N HIS A 457 42.44 8.11 15.34
CA HIS A 457 43.85 7.73 15.38
C HIS A 457 44.15 6.57 16.36
N ARG A 458 43.16 6.09 17.13
CA ARG A 458 43.34 4.94 18.04
C ARG A 458 43.31 3.61 17.26
N PRO A 459 44.33 2.72 17.43
CA PRO A 459 44.51 1.52 16.59
C PRO A 459 43.47 0.41 16.76
N ALA A 460 42.60 0.48 17.78
CA ALA A 460 41.59 -0.54 18.10
C ALA A 460 40.14 -0.03 17.96
N ASN A 461 39.93 1.14 17.35
CA ASN A 461 38.61 1.73 17.20
C ASN A 461 38.01 1.41 15.82
N ALA A 462 36.68 1.26 15.78
CA ALA A 462 35.91 1.09 14.56
C ALA A 462 34.96 2.28 14.34
N GLY A 463 34.87 2.77 13.11
CA GLY A 463 33.93 3.81 12.69
C GLY A 463 33.13 3.35 11.48
N ALA A 464 31.83 3.62 11.48
CA ALA A 464 30.94 3.39 10.34
C ALA A 464 30.06 4.63 10.06
N GLY A 465 29.68 4.83 8.81
CA GLY A 465 28.69 5.84 8.41
C GLY A 465 27.50 5.16 7.75
N GLY A 466 26.30 5.46 8.22
CA GLY A 466 25.07 5.17 7.48
C GLY A 466 24.80 6.28 6.48
N MET A 467 24.33 5.94 5.28
CA MET A 467 23.73 6.91 4.36
C MET A 467 22.27 7.13 4.73
#